data_AF-A0A1A6HD25-F1
#
_entry.id   AF-A0A1A6HD25-F1
#
_cell.length_a   1.000
_cell.length_b   1.000
_cell.length_c   1.000
_cell.angle_alpha   90.00
_cell.angle_beta   90.00
_cell.angle_gamma   90.00
#
_symmetry.space_group_name_H-M   'P 1'
#
loop_
_entity.id
_entity.type
_entity.pdbx_description
1 polymer ?
#
loop_
_entity_poly.entity_id
_entity_poly.type
_entity_poly.pdbx_seq_one_letter_code
_entity_poly.pdbx_strand_id
1 'polypeptide(L)'
;MSPTGTRNAVLNTEARTVDADVLSRRCVLMRLLDFSYEHYQKALRQSAGAVVIILPRAMAAVPQDVIRQFMEIEPEMLAMETVVPVYFAVEDEALLSIYEQTQAASASQGSASAAEVLLHTATANGFQMVTSGAQSQAVSDWLITSVEGRLTGLGGEDLPTIVIVAHYDAFGVAPWLSLGADSNGSGISVLLELARLFSRLYTYKRTHAASRVDSKTLTRNTRIIAEALTRVIYNLTEKGTPPDMPVFTEQMVQQEQLDSVMDWLTNQPRAAQLLDKDGTFLSTLEHFLSRYLKDVRQHHVKADKR
;
A
#
# COMPACT_ATOMS: atom_id res chain seq x y z
N MET A 1 22.35 16.04 10.65
CA MET A 1 21.41 16.73 9.75
C MET A 1 21.35 18.19 10.19
N SER A 2 21.56 19.12 9.26
CA SER A 2 21.26 20.54 9.52
C SER A 2 19.74 20.71 9.69
N PRO A 3 19.30 21.60 10.58
CA PRO A 3 17.87 21.88 10.77
C PRO A 3 17.30 22.54 9.51
N THR A 4 16.13 22.07 9.08
CA THR A 4 15.40 22.56 7.91
C THR A 4 14.10 23.25 8.34
N GLY A 5 13.67 24.26 7.56
CA GLY A 5 12.43 24.98 7.81
C GLY A 5 12.46 25.98 8.96
N THR A 6 11.35 26.10 9.69
CA THR A 6 11.08 27.19 10.65
C THR A 6 11.17 26.74 12.10
N ARG A 7 11.62 27.63 12.99
CA ARG A 7 11.86 27.32 14.43
C ARG A 7 10.84 27.89 15.42
N ASN A 8 9.90 28.71 14.96
CA ASN A 8 8.89 29.33 15.81
C ASN A 8 7.49 28.93 15.33
N ALA A 9 6.54 28.87 16.26
CA ALA A 9 5.12 28.59 15.97
C ALA A 9 4.14 29.51 16.73
N VAL A 10 4.66 30.47 17.50
CA VAL A 10 3.83 31.45 18.21
C VAL A 10 3.79 32.75 17.42
N LEU A 11 2.58 33.22 17.14
CA LEU A 11 2.31 34.43 16.38
C LEU A 11 1.37 35.35 17.17
N ASN A 12 1.70 36.64 17.17
CA ASN A 12 0.82 37.68 17.66
C ASN A 12 1.13 39.00 16.93
N THR A 13 0.73 39.11 15.66
CA THR A 13 1.10 40.25 14.81
C THR A 13 -0.02 40.66 13.85
N GLU A 14 0.01 41.93 13.43
CA GLU A 14 -0.96 42.46 12.46
C GLU A 14 -0.70 41.92 11.05
N ALA A 15 -1.76 41.53 10.35
CA ALA A 15 -1.73 41.02 8.99
C ALA A 15 -1.52 42.13 7.95
N ARG A 16 -0.67 41.86 6.97
CA ARG A 16 -0.39 42.71 5.80
C ARG A 16 -0.14 41.84 4.57
N THR A 17 -0.29 42.40 3.38
CA THR A 17 0.14 41.73 2.14
C THR A 17 1.60 42.07 1.82
N VAL A 18 2.19 41.36 0.86
CA VAL A 18 3.60 41.56 0.45
C VAL A 18 3.88 42.92 -0.20
N ASP A 19 2.82 43.59 -0.66
CA ASP A 19 2.87 44.90 -1.32
C ASP A 19 3.18 46.06 -0.36
N ALA A 20 3.09 45.82 0.96
CA ALA A 20 3.43 46.85 1.95
C ALA A 20 4.94 47.17 1.95
N ASP A 21 5.27 48.44 2.20
CA ASP A 21 6.67 48.92 2.24
C ASP A 21 7.46 48.36 3.44
N VAL A 22 6.78 48.20 4.58
CA VAL A 22 7.37 47.72 5.84
C VAL A 22 6.68 46.44 6.30
N LEU A 23 7.40 45.32 6.25
CA LEU A 23 6.91 44.00 6.66
C LEU A 23 7.39 43.59 8.06
N SER A 24 8.29 44.37 8.68
CA SER A 24 8.89 44.04 9.98
C SER A 24 7.83 43.84 11.05
N ARG A 25 7.89 42.69 11.74
CA ARG A 25 6.93 42.28 12.79
C ARG A 25 5.46 42.22 12.33
N ARG A 26 5.19 42.16 11.02
CA ARG A 26 3.84 41.93 10.46
C ARG A 26 3.67 40.49 9.99
N CYS A 27 2.44 39.99 9.98
CA CYS A 27 2.09 38.71 9.38
C CYS A 27 1.83 38.92 7.89
N VAL A 28 2.69 38.41 7.02
CA VAL A 28 2.57 38.61 5.58
C VAL A 28 1.68 37.53 4.98
N LEU A 29 0.56 37.92 4.39
CA LEU A 29 -0.36 37.04 3.67
C LEU A 29 0.05 36.94 2.19
N MET A 30 0.18 35.73 1.68
CA MET A 30 0.49 35.44 0.28
C MET A 30 -0.42 34.33 -0.22
N ARG A 31 -1.09 34.49 -1.37
CA ARG A 31 -1.78 33.38 -2.01
C ARG A 31 -0.80 32.50 -2.77
N LEU A 32 -1.04 31.19 -2.80
CA LEU A 32 -0.21 30.25 -3.57
C LEU A 32 -0.21 30.60 -5.07
N LEU A 33 -1.36 31.04 -5.60
CA LEU A 33 -1.51 31.44 -7.00
C LEU A 33 -0.67 32.67 -7.37
N ASP A 34 -0.39 33.54 -6.40
CA ASP A 34 0.41 34.75 -6.57
C ASP A 34 1.80 34.60 -5.92
N PHE A 35 2.20 33.36 -5.59
CA PHE A 35 3.43 33.11 -4.87
C PHE A 35 4.64 33.44 -5.74
N SER A 36 5.57 34.20 -5.17
CA SER A 36 6.88 34.45 -5.76
C SER A 36 7.94 34.24 -4.70
N TYR A 37 8.99 33.51 -5.08
CA TYR A 37 10.12 33.25 -4.19
C TYR A 37 10.85 34.55 -3.81
N GLU A 38 10.89 35.54 -4.70
CA GLU A 38 11.48 36.86 -4.40
C GLU A 38 10.70 37.59 -3.31
N HIS A 39 9.37 37.58 -3.41
CA HIS A 39 8.46 38.15 -2.43
C HIS A 39 8.58 37.46 -1.07
N TYR A 40 8.69 36.13 -1.08
CA TYR A 40 8.97 35.34 0.12
C TYR A 40 10.31 35.73 0.76
N GLN A 41 11.40 35.77 -0.01
CA GLN A 41 12.71 36.21 0.47
C GLN A 41 12.71 37.67 0.98
N LYS A 42 11.94 38.57 0.35
CA LYS A 42 11.77 39.95 0.83
C LYS A 42 11.14 39.96 2.22
N ALA A 43 10.05 39.20 2.43
CA ALA A 43 9.38 39.11 3.73
C ALA A 43 10.32 38.59 4.83
N LEU A 44 11.14 37.57 4.51
CA LEU A 44 12.13 37.04 5.44
C LEU A 44 13.25 38.05 5.75
N ARG A 45 13.82 38.70 4.73
CA ARG A 45 14.89 39.71 4.90
C ARG A 45 14.43 40.91 5.73
N GLN A 46 13.17 41.32 5.61
CA GLN A 46 12.60 42.40 6.41
C GLN A 46 12.20 41.97 7.84
N SER A 47 12.50 40.73 8.25
CA SER A 47 12.13 40.18 9.56
C SER A 47 10.62 40.28 9.81
N ALA A 48 9.82 39.78 8.85
CA ALA A 48 8.39 39.59 9.05
C ALA A 48 8.11 38.79 10.33
N GLY A 49 7.00 39.11 11.00
CA GLY A 49 6.56 38.39 12.20
C GLY A 49 6.07 36.98 11.88
N ALA A 50 5.49 36.78 10.70
CA ALA A 50 5.15 35.49 10.11
C ALA A 50 4.93 35.65 8.60
N VAL A 51 4.90 34.52 7.90
CA VAL A 51 4.34 34.41 6.55
C VAL A 51 3.22 33.39 6.59
N VAL A 52 2.06 33.71 6.01
CA VAL A 52 0.94 32.78 5.81
C VAL A 52 0.74 32.61 4.32
N ILE A 53 0.98 31.40 3.83
CA ILE A 53 0.72 30.99 2.45
C ILE A 53 -0.68 30.39 2.41
N ILE A 54 -1.57 31.08 1.69
CA ILE A 54 -2.98 30.75 1.54
C ILE A 54 -3.11 29.77 0.36
N LEU A 55 -3.66 28.59 0.64
CA LEU A 55 -3.76 27.46 -0.28
C LEU A 55 -5.17 27.32 -0.85
N PRO A 56 -5.33 27.16 -2.17
CA PRO A 56 -6.62 26.92 -2.78
C PRO A 56 -7.36 25.73 -2.17
N ARG A 57 -8.66 25.89 -1.91
CA ARG A 57 -9.49 24.82 -1.34
C ARG A 57 -9.50 23.55 -2.20
N ALA A 58 -9.46 23.72 -3.52
CA ALA A 58 -9.38 22.63 -4.48
C ALA A 58 -8.02 22.66 -5.20
N MET A 59 -7.01 22.00 -4.62
CA MET A 59 -5.68 21.88 -5.23
C MET A 59 -5.71 21.26 -6.63
N ALA A 60 -6.68 20.39 -6.93
CA ALA A 60 -6.88 19.82 -8.25
C ALA A 60 -7.26 20.85 -9.33
N ALA A 61 -7.81 22.01 -8.94
CA ALA A 61 -8.17 23.09 -9.84
C ALA A 61 -7.00 24.07 -10.09
N VAL A 62 -5.88 23.93 -9.37
CA VAL A 62 -4.71 24.79 -9.54
C VAL A 62 -4.01 24.43 -10.87
N PRO A 63 -3.66 25.42 -11.69
CA PRO A 63 -2.91 25.19 -12.92
C PRO A 63 -1.59 24.44 -12.67
N GLN A 64 -1.29 23.46 -13.52
CA GLN A 64 -0.14 22.55 -13.34
C GLN A 64 1.20 23.27 -13.43
N ASP A 65 1.28 24.36 -14.19
CA ASP A 65 2.43 25.25 -14.28
C ASP A 65 2.74 25.93 -12.94
N VAL A 66 1.72 26.42 -12.24
CA VAL A 66 1.87 27.01 -10.89
C VAL A 66 2.37 25.96 -9.89
N ILE A 67 1.80 24.75 -9.93
CA ILE A 67 2.26 23.63 -9.07
C ILE A 67 3.72 23.31 -9.36
N ARG A 68 4.12 23.18 -10.63
CA ARG A 68 5.51 22.88 -11.01
C ARG A 68 6.46 23.97 -10.57
N GLN A 69 6.13 25.23 -10.80
CA GLN A 69 6.94 26.37 -10.34
C GLN A 69 7.11 26.34 -8.83
N PHE A 70 6.06 26.04 -8.07
CA PHE A 70 6.15 25.89 -6.62
C PHE A 70 6.99 24.68 -6.20
N MET A 71 6.92 23.56 -6.92
CA MET A 71 7.74 22.38 -6.66
C MET A 71 9.23 22.61 -6.94
N GLU A 72 9.59 23.49 -7.90
CA GLU A 72 10.98 23.84 -8.20
C GLU A 72 11.63 24.64 -7.05
N ILE A 73 10.86 25.50 -6.38
CA ILE A 73 11.33 26.36 -5.28
C ILE A 73 11.20 25.70 -3.90
N GLU A 74 10.33 24.69 -3.78
CA GLU A 74 10.05 23.97 -2.53
C GLU A 74 11.33 23.45 -1.83
N PRO A 75 12.30 22.82 -2.53
CA PRO A 75 13.53 22.33 -1.89
C PRO A 75 14.36 23.45 -1.29
N GLU A 76 14.39 24.64 -1.92
CA GLU A 76 15.10 25.80 -1.38
C GLU A 76 14.41 26.34 -0.13
N MET A 77 13.07 26.37 -0.13
CA MET A 77 12.30 26.77 1.06
C MET A 77 12.54 25.83 2.25
N LEU A 78 12.66 24.51 2.01
CA LEU A 78 13.00 23.52 3.04
C LEU A 78 14.43 23.67 3.56
N ALA A 79 15.38 23.87 2.64
CA ALA A 79 16.79 23.96 2.97
C ALA A 79 17.14 25.24 3.74
N MET A 80 16.33 26.29 3.59
CA MET A 80 16.55 27.56 4.26
C MET A 80 16.14 27.51 5.74
N GLU A 81 17.11 27.73 6.63
CA GLU A 81 16.87 27.89 8.06
C GLU A 81 16.36 29.31 8.35
N THR A 82 15.15 29.42 8.91
CA THR A 82 14.58 30.73 9.28
C THR A 82 13.89 30.71 10.64
N VAL A 83 13.98 31.84 11.35
CA VAL A 83 13.26 32.07 12.61
C VAL A 83 11.85 32.63 12.39
N VAL A 84 11.56 33.11 11.18
CA VAL A 84 10.24 33.60 10.80
C VAL A 84 9.33 32.39 10.59
N PRO A 85 8.22 32.28 11.35
CA PRO A 85 7.28 31.18 11.17
C PRO A 85 6.55 31.30 9.83
N VAL A 86 6.47 30.20 9.11
CA VAL A 86 5.78 30.10 7.81
C VAL A 86 4.63 29.12 7.98
N TYR A 87 3.41 29.62 7.86
CA TYR A 87 2.18 28.84 7.98
C TYR A 87 1.57 28.59 6.61
N PHE A 88 0.87 27.48 6.51
CA PHE A 88 0.03 27.14 5.38
C PHE A 88 -1.41 27.06 5.86
N ALA A 89 -2.31 27.80 5.22
CA ALA A 89 -3.72 27.84 5.58
C ALA A 89 -4.56 27.58 4.33
N VAL A 90 -5.53 26.67 4.43
CA VAL A 90 -6.49 26.44 3.35
C VAL A 90 -7.45 27.62 3.27
N GLU A 91 -7.75 28.06 2.04
CA GLU A 91 -8.71 29.12 1.77
C GLU A 91 -10.08 28.85 2.40
N ASP A 92 -10.54 29.83 3.17
CA ASP A 92 -11.93 29.96 3.60
C ASP A 92 -12.42 31.39 3.35
N GLU A 93 -13.74 31.58 3.38
CA GLU A 93 -14.38 32.87 3.09
C GLU A 93 -13.89 34.00 4.01
N ALA A 94 -13.59 33.69 5.28
CA ALA A 94 -13.14 34.69 6.24
C ALA A 94 -11.69 35.12 5.96
N LEU A 95 -10.80 34.17 5.70
CA LEU A 95 -9.40 34.40 5.38
C LEU A 95 -9.23 35.15 4.06
N LEU A 96 -10.05 34.81 3.04
CA LEU A 96 -10.09 35.54 1.78
C LEU A 96 -10.57 36.98 1.99
N SER A 97 -11.63 37.18 2.77
CA SER A 97 -12.10 38.53 3.11
C SER A 97 -11.03 39.37 3.82
N ILE A 98 -10.28 38.77 4.75
CA ILE A 98 -9.15 39.42 5.43
C ILE A 98 -8.05 39.76 4.42
N TYR A 99 -7.71 38.83 3.52
CA TYR A 99 -6.70 39.06 2.49
C TYR A 99 -7.07 40.23 1.57
N GLU A 100 -8.30 40.28 1.06
CA GLU A 100 -8.76 41.36 0.18
C GLU A 100 -8.77 42.73 0.89
N GLN A 101 -9.25 42.78 2.13
CA GLN A 101 -9.26 44.01 2.93
C GLN A 101 -7.85 44.50 3.26
N THR A 102 -6.94 43.58 3.61
CA THR A 102 -5.53 43.93 3.88
C THR A 102 -4.80 44.34 2.61
N GLN A 103 -5.12 43.74 1.45
CA GLN A 103 -4.55 44.13 0.16
C GLN A 103 -4.95 45.55 -0.22
N ALA A 104 -6.24 45.89 -0.12
CA ALA A 104 -6.73 47.24 -0.37
C ALA A 104 -6.08 48.27 0.57
N ALA A 105 -5.91 47.92 1.85
CA ALA A 105 -5.23 48.77 2.82
C ALA A 105 -3.73 48.95 2.50
N SER A 106 -3.01 47.90 2.13
CA SER A 106 -1.59 47.97 1.73
C SER A 106 -1.37 48.84 0.51
N ALA A 107 -2.21 48.71 -0.52
CA ALA A 107 -2.11 49.49 -1.76
C ALA A 107 -2.32 51.00 -1.53
N SER A 108 -3.14 51.36 -0.54
CA SER A 108 -3.42 52.76 -0.19
C SER A 108 -2.30 53.48 0.57
N GLN A 109 -1.32 52.76 1.14
CA GLN A 109 -0.25 53.36 1.94
C GLN A 109 0.95 53.84 1.13
N GLY A 110 1.17 53.32 -0.08
CA GLY A 110 2.36 53.64 -0.91
C GLY A 110 2.36 55.04 -1.55
N SER A 111 1.27 55.81 -1.46
CA SER A 111 1.13 57.13 -2.10
C SER A 111 0.75 58.29 -1.16
N ALA A 112 0.52 58.01 0.12
CA ALA A 112 -0.03 58.97 1.08
C ALA A 112 1.06 59.64 1.93
N SER A 113 0.82 60.89 2.35
CA SER A 113 1.74 61.61 3.25
C SER A 113 1.79 60.97 4.66
N ALA A 114 2.86 61.16 5.43
CA ALA A 114 3.01 60.53 6.75
C ALA A 114 1.85 60.83 7.73
N ALA A 115 1.22 62.00 7.64
CA ALA A 115 0.04 62.35 8.43
C ALA A 115 -1.23 61.61 7.96
N GLU A 116 -1.35 61.41 6.66
CA GLU A 116 -2.46 60.70 6.03
C GLU A 116 -2.35 59.19 6.27
N VAL A 117 -1.15 58.63 6.28
CA VAL A 117 -0.87 57.25 6.72
C VAL A 117 -1.29 57.04 8.18
N LEU A 118 -1.01 58.00 9.07
CA LEU A 118 -1.45 57.92 10.47
C LEU A 118 -2.97 57.99 10.61
N LEU A 119 -3.63 58.86 9.83
CA LEU A 119 -5.09 58.99 9.81
C LEU A 119 -5.74 57.70 9.28
N HIS A 120 -5.25 57.16 8.16
CA HIS A 120 -5.73 55.90 7.60
C HIS A 120 -5.45 54.71 8.51
N THR A 121 -4.32 54.69 9.24
CA THR A 121 -4.05 53.61 10.21
C THR A 121 -5.02 53.66 11.39
N ALA A 122 -5.49 54.84 11.78
CA ALA A 122 -6.48 54.98 12.85
C ALA A 122 -7.90 54.55 12.43
N THR A 123 -8.22 54.62 11.12
CA THR A 123 -9.54 54.25 10.58
C THR A 123 -9.57 52.92 9.85
N ALA A 124 -8.40 52.32 9.56
CA ALA A 124 -8.30 51.04 8.87
C ALA A 124 -8.54 49.88 9.83
N ASN A 125 -9.29 48.90 9.36
CA ASN A 125 -9.46 47.64 10.08
C ASN A 125 -8.14 46.86 10.06
N GLY A 126 -7.39 46.94 11.16
CA GLY A 126 -6.21 46.13 11.38
C GLY A 126 -6.61 44.72 11.81
N PHE A 127 -6.25 43.71 11.03
CA PHE A 127 -6.45 42.31 11.42
C PHE A 127 -5.23 41.81 12.17
N GLN A 128 -5.43 41.14 13.30
CA GLN A 128 -4.35 40.57 14.10
C GLN A 128 -4.42 39.05 14.04
N MET A 129 -3.33 38.41 13.64
CA MET A 129 -3.19 36.97 13.62
C MET A 129 -2.57 36.51 14.94
N VAL A 130 -3.23 35.59 15.60
CA VAL A 130 -2.81 35.06 16.90
C VAL A 130 -2.87 33.54 16.85
N THR A 131 -1.78 32.86 17.25
CA THR A 131 -1.81 31.42 17.50
C THR A 131 -1.95 31.17 19.00
N SER A 132 -2.88 30.29 19.38
CA SER A 132 -3.14 29.92 20.78
C SER A 132 -2.37 28.66 21.23
N GLY A 133 -1.48 28.14 20.38
CA GLY A 133 -0.74 26.90 20.61
C GLY A 133 0.60 27.09 21.31
N ALA A 134 1.13 26.01 21.89
CA ALA A 134 2.49 25.96 22.40
C ALA A 134 3.53 25.91 21.26
N GLN A 135 4.79 26.26 21.56
CA GLN A 135 5.89 26.13 20.60
C GLN A 135 6.03 24.70 20.10
N SER A 136 6.33 24.55 18.80
CA SER A 136 6.56 23.23 18.19
C SER A 136 7.73 22.53 18.86
N GLN A 137 7.52 21.26 19.23
CA GLN A 137 8.57 20.38 19.73
C GLN A 137 8.81 19.24 18.73
N ALA A 138 10.03 18.70 18.74
CA ALA A 138 10.34 17.52 17.95
C ALA A 138 9.45 16.36 18.41
N VAL A 139 8.76 15.72 17.46
CA VAL A 139 7.97 14.52 17.73
C VAL A 139 8.94 13.34 17.82
N SER A 140 9.19 12.86 19.03
CA SER A 140 9.82 11.56 19.27
C SER A 140 8.77 10.45 19.15
N ASP A 141 9.15 9.30 18.60
CA ASP A 141 8.29 8.11 18.45
C ASP A 141 7.10 8.27 17.49
N TRP A 142 7.36 8.74 16.27
CA TRP A 142 6.37 8.74 15.21
C TRP A 142 6.03 7.31 14.75
N LEU A 143 4.77 6.89 14.94
CA LEU A 143 4.27 5.60 14.45
C LEU A 143 4.05 5.63 12.93
N ILE A 144 4.97 5.02 12.17
CA ILE A 144 4.81 4.83 10.73
C ILE A 144 3.97 3.57 10.49
N THR A 145 2.87 3.71 9.77
CA THR A 145 2.02 2.56 9.38
C THR A 145 2.51 2.00 8.05
N SER A 146 2.74 0.69 7.98
CA SER A 146 3.05 -0.03 6.75
C SER A 146 1.96 -1.05 6.43
N VAL A 147 1.82 -1.40 5.15
CA VAL A 147 0.88 -2.42 4.67
C VAL A 147 1.70 -3.56 4.07
N GLU A 148 1.41 -4.79 4.51
CA GLU A 148 2.01 -6.01 4.00
C GLU A 148 0.93 -6.89 3.35
N GLY A 149 1.27 -7.46 2.19
CA GLY A 149 0.49 -8.51 1.55
C GLY A 149 1.39 -9.70 1.22
N ARG A 150 0.93 -10.91 1.52
CA ARG A 150 1.69 -12.16 1.29
C ARG A 150 0.95 -13.06 0.30
N LEU A 151 1.67 -13.54 -0.71
CA LEU A 151 1.25 -14.65 -1.58
C LEU A 151 2.15 -15.85 -1.29
N THR A 152 1.56 -16.94 -0.78
CA THR A 152 2.30 -18.15 -0.39
C THR A 152 2.44 -19.12 -1.55
N GLY A 153 3.68 -19.47 -1.90
CA GLY A 153 3.96 -20.49 -2.91
C GLY A 153 3.52 -21.90 -2.50
N LEU A 154 3.37 -22.78 -3.49
CA LEU A 154 3.04 -24.20 -3.31
C LEU A 154 4.27 -25.01 -2.83
N GLY A 155 4.70 -24.76 -1.60
CA GLY A 155 5.78 -25.50 -0.95
C GLY A 155 5.87 -25.29 0.56
N GLY A 156 4.90 -24.59 1.15
CA GLY A 156 4.91 -24.26 2.57
C GLY A 156 5.90 -23.14 2.90
N GLU A 157 6.36 -23.09 4.14
CA GLU A 157 7.21 -22.00 4.66
C GLU A 157 8.70 -22.15 4.31
N ASP A 158 9.12 -23.32 3.79
CA ASP A 158 10.52 -23.63 3.47
C ASP A 158 10.99 -23.08 2.11
N LEU A 159 10.14 -22.30 1.42
CA LEU A 159 10.48 -21.70 0.13
C LEU A 159 11.20 -20.34 0.32
N PRO A 160 12.16 -19.98 -0.55
CA PRO A 160 12.73 -18.64 -0.58
C PRO A 160 11.64 -17.58 -0.70
N THR A 161 11.64 -16.60 0.22
CA THR A 161 10.69 -15.49 0.21
C THR A 161 11.28 -14.30 -0.55
N ILE A 162 10.51 -13.79 -1.52
CA ILE A 162 10.83 -12.55 -2.23
C ILE A 162 9.95 -11.45 -1.65
N VAL A 163 10.56 -10.37 -1.18
CA VAL A 163 9.85 -9.19 -0.69
C VAL A 163 10.01 -8.07 -1.71
N ILE A 164 8.89 -7.53 -2.19
CA ILE A 164 8.86 -6.36 -3.05
C ILE A 164 8.37 -5.20 -2.19
N VAL A 165 9.19 -4.15 -2.07
CA VAL A 165 8.91 -2.99 -1.22
C VAL A 165 8.75 -1.77 -2.11
N ALA A 166 7.74 -0.95 -1.80
CA ALA A 166 7.57 0.38 -2.35
C ALA A 166 7.25 1.35 -1.20
N HIS A 167 7.74 2.58 -1.31
CA HIS A 167 7.43 3.62 -0.35
C HIS A 167 6.18 4.40 -0.83
N TYR A 168 5.30 4.78 0.10
CA TYR A 168 4.19 5.72 -0.15
C TYR A 168 4.36 7.00 0.67
N ASP A 169 5.59 7.45 0.83
CA ASP A 169 5.87 8.71 1.47
C ASP A 169 6.04 9.80 0.42
N ALA A 170 5.53 10.96 0.75
CA ALA A 170 5.82 12.19 0.05
C ALA A 170 6.21 13.21 1.14
N PHE A 171 7.34 13.86 0.95
CA PHE A 171 7.84 14.90 1.85
C PHE A 171 7.81 16.23 1.12
N GLY A 172 7.30 17.27 1.76
CA GLY A 172 7.19 18.62 1.21
C GLY A 172 7.12 19.66 2.31
N VAL A 173 7.20 20.94 1.94
CA VAL A 173 7.10 22.09 2.88
C VAL A 173 5.78 22.06 3.63
N ALA A 174 4.71 21.63 2.96
CA ALA A 174 3.42 21.36 3.57
C ALA A 174 3.00 19.91 3.25
N PRO A 175 2.80 19.03 4.24
CA PRO A 175 2.42 17.64 4.01
C PRO A 175 1.17 17.48 3.13
N TRP A 176 0.22 18.41 3.25
CA TRP A 176 -1.03 18.44 2.45
C TRP A 176 -0.81 18.81 0.97
N LEU A 177 0.36 19.35 0.61
CA LEU A 177 0.75 19.68 -0.76
C LEU A 177 1.67 18.63 -1.38
N SER A 178 2.11 17.63 -0.60
CA SER A 178 3.01 16.59 -1.08
C SER A 178 2.25 15.53 -1.90
N LEU A 179 1.74 15.96 -3.06
CA LEU A 179 1.01 15.16 -4.02
C LEU A 179 2.02 14.35 -4.86
N GLY A 180 2.64 13.35 -4.25
CA GLY A 180 3.74 12.56 -4.80
C GLY A 180 3.36 11.56 -5.89
N ALA A 181 2.60 11.95 -6.92
CA ALA A 181 2.29 11.05 -8.04
C ALA A 181 3.57 10.57 -8.77
N ASP A 182 4.55 11.47 -8.94
CA ASP A 182 5.89 11.16 -9.48
C ASP A 182 6.94 10.90 -8.38
N SER A 183 6.60 11.23 -7.12
CA SER A 183 7.44 11.00 -5.93
C SER A 183 6.91 9.83 -5.12
N ASN A 184 7.21 8.61 -5.57
CA ASN A 184 6.89 7.31 -4.96
C ASN A 184 5.48 6.74 -5.23
N GLY A 185 4.49 7.56 -5.62
CA GLY A 185 3.16 7.09 -6.00
C GLY A 185 3.15 6.14 -7.20
N SER A 186 4.02 6.38 -8.19
CA SER A 186 4.23 5.50 -9.35
C SER A 186 4.77 4.12 -8.98
N GLY A 187 5.62 4.03 -7.95
CA GLY A 187 6.11 2.75 -7.43
C GLY A 187 4.99 1.88 -6.87
N ILE A 188 4.05 2.50 -6.15
CA ILE A 188 2.89 1.79 -5.60
C ILE A 188 1.87 1.42 -6.64
N SER A 189 1.64 2.26 -7.66
CA SER A 189 0.74 1.87 -8.75
C SER A 189 1.24 0.61 -9.47
N VAL A 190 2.56 0.50 -9.69
CA VAL A 190 3.18 -0.72 -10.22
C VAL A 190 3.07 -1.89 -9.24
N LEU A 191 3.33 -1.68 -7.94
CA LEU A 191 3.21 -2.74 -6.93
C LEU A 191 1.78 -3.31 -6.85
N LEU A 192 0.76 -2.44 -6.89
CA LEU A 192 -0.65 -2.84 -6.88
C LEU A 192 -1.01 -3.61 -8.15
N GLU A 193 -0.50 -3.19 -9.31
CA GLU A 193 -0.73 -3.89 -10.57
C GLU A 193 -0.05 -5.27 -10.58
N LEU A 194 1.18 -5.38 -10.06
CA LEU A 194 1.84 -6.67 -9.85
C LEU A 194 1.03 -7.56 -8.92
N ALA A 195 0.55 -7.04 -7.78
CA ALA A 195 -0.29 -7.78 -6.85
C ALA A 195 -1.57 -8.31 -7.54
N ARG A 196 -2.21 -7.50 -8.39
CA ARG A 196 -3.37 -7.89 -9.18
C ARG A 196 -3.04 -9.00 -10.18
N LEU A 197 -1.94 -8.87 -10.92
CA LEU A 197 -1.49 -9.87 -11.91
C LEU A 197 -1.13 -11.20 -11.24
N PHE A 198 -0.35 -11.17 -10.17
CA PHE A 198 0.02 -12.37 -9.41
C PHE A 198 -1.19 -13.01 -8.75
N SER A 199 -2.12 -12.25 -8.18
CA SER A 199 -3.36 -12.80 -7.63
C SER A 199 -4.16 -13.59 -8.69
N ARG A 200 -4.28 -13.06 -9.92
CA ARG A 200 -4.92 -13.78 -11.03
C ARG A 200 -4.15 -15.03 -11.44
N LEU A 201 -2.82 -14.95 -11.52
CA LEU A 201 -1.95 -16.08 -11.83
C LEU A 201 -2.07 -17.20 -10.79
N TYR A 202 -2.17 -16.83 -9.51
CA TYR A 202 -2.37 -17.73 -8.38
C TYR A 202 -3.78 -18.30 -8.28
N THR A 203 -4.77 -17.67 -8.91
CA THR A 203 -6.16 -18.16 -8.92
C THR A 203 -6.42 -19.13 -10.09
N TYR A 204 -5.61 -19.06 -11.15
CA TYR A 204 -5.78 -19.88 -12.34
C TYR A 204 -5.19 -21.29 -12.15
N LYS A 205 -6.08 -22.30 -11.98
CA LYS A 205 -5.75 -23.74 -11.85
C LYS A 205 -4.72 -24.29 -12.86
N ARG A 206 -4.56 -23.68 -14.04
CA ARG A 206 -3.59 -24.07 -15.07
C ARG A 206 -2.14 -23.60 -14.83
N THR A 207 -1.94 -22.55 -14.03
CA THR A 207 -0.63 -22.01 -13.66
C THR A 207 -0.17 -22.46 -12.27
N HIS A 208 -1.03 -23.18 -11.53
CA HIS A 208 -0.54 -24.03 -10.46
C HIS A 208 0.30 -25.13 -11.11
N ALA A 209 1.59 -25.17 -10.78
CA ALA A 209 2.27 -26.44 -10.67
C ALA A 209 1.58 -27.20 -9.53
N ALA A 210 0.39 -27.74 -9.78
CA ALA A 210 -0.10 -28.86 -9.02
C ALA A 210 1.06 -29.85 -8.98
N SER A 211 1.36 -30.39 -7.81
CA SER A 211 2.23 -31.56 -7.67
C SER A 211 1.68 -32.64 -8.59
N ARG A 212 2.09 -32.60 -9.85
CA ARG A 212 1.51 -33.38 -10.92
C ARG A 212 2.08 -34.76 -10.69
N VAL A 213 1.32 -35.58 -9.95
CA VAL A 213 1.50 -37.02 -10.00
C VAL A 213 1.37 -37.35 -11.48
N ASP A 214 2.48 -37.71 -12.11
CA ASP A 214 2.47 -38.06 -13.51
C ASP A 214 1.62 -39.32 -13.67
N SER A 215 0.46 -39.16 -14.30
CA SER A 215 -0.51 -40.23 -14.57
C SER A 215 0.15 -41.43 -15.23
N LYS A 216 1.18 -41.21 -16.06
CA LYS A 216 1.96 -42.28 -16.69
C LYS A 216 2.78 -43.05 -15.67
N THR A 217 3.46 -42.34 -14.76
CA THR A 217 4.20 -42.94 -13.64
C THR A 217 3.27 -43.71 -12.69
N LEU A 218 2.11 -43.17 -12.35
CA LEU A 218 1.14 -43.86 -11.49
C LEU A 218 0.56 -45.11 -12.15
N THR A 219 0.21 -45.03 -13.44
CA THR A 219 -0.27 -46.17 -14.24
C THR A 219 0.80 -47.26 -14.30
N ARG A 220 2.06 -46.88 -14.54
CA ARG A 220 3.20 -47.80 -14.54
C ARG A 220 3.38 -48.49 -13.18
N ASN A 221 3.38 -47.74 -12.09
CA ASN A 221 3.58 -48.30 -10.74
C ASN A 221 2.44 -49.23 -10.34
N THR A 222 1.19 -48.87 -10.66
CA THR A 222 0.01 -49.71 -10.42
C THR A 222 0.13 -51.03 -11.17
N ARG A 223 0.57 -51.01 -12.44
CA ARG A 223 0.83 -52.21 -13.23
C ARG A 223 1.88 -53.11 -12.58
N ILE A 224 3.01 -52.54 -12.17
CA ILE A 224 4.11 -53.29 -11.52
C ILE A 224 3.61 -53.97 -10.24
N ILE A 225 2.88 -53.25 -9.38
CA ILE A 225 2.36 -53.79 -8.12
C ILE A 225 1.33 -54.89 -8.38
N ALA A 226 0.37 -54.65 -9.27
CA ALA A 226 -0.65 -55.65 -9.61
C ALA A 226 -0.04 -56.93 -10.17
N GLU A 227 0.94 -56.80 -11.08
CA GLU A 227 1.65 -57.93 -11.68
C GLU A 227 2.48 -58.71 -10.65
N ALA A 228 3.22 -58.00 -9.79
CA ALA A 228 3.98 -58.63 -8.71
C ALA A 228 3.07 -59.40 -7.73
N LEU A 229 1.97 -58.78 -7.28
CA LEU A 229 1.00 -59.43 -6.39
C LEU A 229 0.37 -60.65 -7.04
N THR A 230 0.00 -60.57 -8.31
CA THR A 230 -0.64 -61.68 -9.01
C THR A 230 0.31 -62.85 -9.20
N ARG A 231 1.59 -62.60 -9.50
CA ARG A 231 2.61 -63.64 -9.57
C ARG A 231 2.80 -64.35 -8.24
N VAL A 232 2.72 -63.62 -7.12
CA VAL A 232 2.78 -64.20 -5.77
C VAL A 232 1.53 -65.01 -5.45
N ILE A 233 0.34 -64.46 -5.69
CA ILE A 233 -0.95 -65.10 -5.38
C ILE A 233 -1.13 -66.43 -6.11
N TYR A 234 -0.74 -66.48 -7.39
CA TYR A 234 -0.87 -67.68 -8.22
C TYR A 234 0.40 -68.52 -8.30
N ASN A 235 1.39 -68.24 -7.43
CA ASN A 235 2.67 -68.95 -7.36
C ASN A 235 3.40 -69.07 -8.71
N LEU A 236 3.32 -68.03 -9.54
CA LEU A 236 3.92 -67.97 -10.88
C LEU A 236 5.42 -67.63 -10.84
N THR A 237 6.02 -67.67 -9.65
CA THR A 237 7.45 -67.45 -9.40
C THR A 237 8.27 -68.74 -9.47
N GLU A 238 7.64 -69.90 -9.61
CA GLU A 238 8.31 -71.21 -9.71
C GLU A 238 8.85 -71.51 -11.13
N LYS A 239 9.84 -72.41 -11.21
CA LYS A 239 10.50 -72.82 -12.46
C LYS A 239 9.49 -73.48 -13.41
N GLY A 240 9.08 -72.75 -14.45
CA GLY A 240 8.19 -73.24 -15.50
C GLY A 240 7.36 -72.15 -16.17
N THR A 241 7.17 -71.01 -15.51
CA THR A 241 6.46 -69.86 -16.10
C THR A 241 7.46 -68.91 -16.76
N PRO A 242 7.25 -68.49 -18.02
CA PRO A 242 8.11 -67.49 -18.66
C PRO A 242 8.12 -66.20 -17.84
N PRO A 243 9.31 -65.61 -17.55
CA PRO A 243 9.40 -64.36 -16.80
C PRO A 243 8.64 -63.22 -17.50
N ASP A 244 8.60 -63.26 -18.84
CA ASP A 244 7.98 -62.22 -19.67
C ASP A 244 6.50 -62.47 -20.00
N MET A 245 5.86 -63.49 -19.40
CA MET A 245 4.43 -63.74 -19.63
C MET A 245 3.61 -62.58 -19.03
N PRO A 246 2.90 -61.76 -19.85
CA PRO A 246 2.14 -60.65 -19.32
C PRO A 246 0.86 -61.18 -18.62
N VAL A 247 0.77 -60.96 -17.32
CA VAL A 247 -0.38 -61.38 -16.51
C VAL A 247 -1.58 -60.44 -16.70
N PHE A 248 -1.31 -59.16 -16.99
CA PHE A 248 -2.31 -58.14 -17.33
C PHE A 248 -2.03 -57.59 -18.72
N THR A 249 -3.08 -57.38 -19.52
CA THR A 249 -2.97 -56.68 -20.80
C THR A 249 -2.87 -55.17 -20.59
N GLU A 250 -2.28 -54.45 -21.55
CA GLU A 250 -2.01 -53.01 -21.41
C GLU A 250 -3.26 -52.15 -21.21
N GLN A 251 -4.42 -52.68 -21.57
CA GLN A 251 -5.71 -51.99 -21.48
C GLN A 251 -6.43 -52.18 -20.14
N MET A 252 -5.91 -53.04 -19.24
CA MET A 252 -6.58 -53.34 -17.96
C MET A 252 -6.41 -52.25 -16.91
N VAL A 253 -5.32 -51.47 -16.97
CA VAL A 253 -5.13 -50.29 -16.12
C VAL A 253 -5.52 -49.05 -16.92
N GLN A 254 -6.71 -48.53 -16.67
CA GLN A 254 -7.24 -47.36 -17.37
C GLN A 254 -6.69 -46.08 -16.73
N GLN A 255 -5.87 -45.35 -17.50
CA GLN A 255 -5.29 -44.09 -17.04
C GLN A 255 -6.37 -43.07 -16.69
N GLU A 256 -7.43 -42.96 -17.50
CA GLU A 256 -8.55 -42.03 -17.27
C GLU A 256 -9.28 -42.29 -15.95
N GLN A 257 -9.39 -43.57 -15.55
CA GLN A 257 -9.97 -43.94 -14.28
C GLN A 257 -9.06 -43.57 -13.11
N LEU A 258 -7.74 -43.80 -13.24
CA LEU A 258 -6.76 -43.39 -12.23
C LEU A 258 -6.73 -41.86 -12.07
N ASP A 259 -6.81 -41.13 -13.17
CA ASP A 259 -6.86 -39.67 -13.16
C ASP A 259 -8.12 -39.17 -12.43
N SER A 260 -9.28 -39.75 -12.74
CA SER A 260 -10.54 -39.41 -12.07
C SER A 260 -10.52 -39.69 -10.55
N VAL A 261 -9.92 -40.83 -10.14
CA VAL A 261 -9.78 -41.18 -8.72
C VAL A 261 -8.79 -40.26 -8.02
N MET A 262 -7.67 -39.93 -8.65
CA MET A 262 -6.68 -39.01 -8.11
C MET A 262 -7.23 -37.59 -7.96
N ASP A 263 -7.97 -37.10 -8.95
CA ASP A 263 -8.65 -35.82 -8.89
C ASP A 263 -9.68 -35.79 -7.75
N TRP A 264 -10.46 -36.86 -7.59
CA TRP A 264 -11.38 -36.95 -6.46
C TRP A 264 -10.65 -36.94 -5.12
N LEU A 265 -9.63 -37.79 -4.92
CA LEU A 265 -8.89 -37.90 -3.65
C LEU A 265 -8.15 -36.61 -3.26
N THR A 266 -7.58 -35.90 -4.24
CA THR A 266 -6.81 -34.66 -3.99
C THR A 266 -7.69 -33.46 -3.67
N ASN A 267 -8.97 -33.50 -4.02
CA ASN A 267 -9.95 -32.48 -3.69
C ASN A 267 -10.63 -32.69 -2.32
N GLN A 268 -10.21 -33.68 -1.53
CA GLN A 268 -10.79 -33.99 -0.22
C GLN A 268 -9.81 -33.62 0.92
N PRO A 269 -10.31 -33.14 2.08
CA PRO A 269 -9.47 -32.89 3.25
C PRO A 269 -8.90 -34.21 3.79
N ARG A 270 -7.59 -34.24 4.06
CA ARG A 270 -6.86 -35.45 4.50
C ARG A 270 -6.48 -35.45 5.99
N ALA A 271 -6.79 -34.38 6.71
CA ALA A 271 -6.52 -34.30 8.14
C ALA A 271 -7.45 -35.27 8.89
N ALA A 272 -6.89 -36.10 9.78
CA ALA A 272 -7.66 -37.11 10.51
C ALA A 272 -8.81 -36.51 11.33
N GLN A 273 -8.68 -35.26 11.78
CA GLN A 273 -9.72 -34.51 12.50
C GLN A 273 -10.94 -34.14 11.64
N LEU A 274 -10.79 -34.14 10.32
CA LEU A 274 -11.84 -33.76 9.36
C LEU A 274 -12.47 -34.98 8.66
N LEU A 275 -11.98 -36.19 8.95
CA LEU A 275 -12.53 -37.44 8.47
C LEU A 275 -13.57 -37.95 9.48
N ASP A 276 -14.75 -37.32 9.45
CA ASP A 276 -15.88 -37.71 10.30
C ASP A 276 -16.40 -39.10 9.94
N LYS A 277 -16.89 -39.83 10.96
CA LYS A 277 -17.44 -41.20 10.80
C LYS A 277 -18.63 -41.26 9.84
N ASP A 278 -19.43 -40.20 9.82
CA ASP A 278 -20.59 -40.05 8.94
C ASP A 278 -20.27 -39.17 7.71
N GLY A 279 -18.97 -38.96 7.43
CA GLY A 279 -18.51 -38.09 6.35
C GLY A 279 -18.84 -38.64 4.96
N THR A 280 -19.19 -37.74 4.04
CA THR A 280 -19.48 -38.05 2.64
C THR A 280 -18.30 -38.70 1.90
N PHE A 281 -17.07 -38.42 2.34
CA PHE A 281 -15.87 -39.04 1.79
C PHE A 281 -15.82 -40.55 2.06
N LEU A 282 -16.03 -40.98 3.32
CA LEU A 282 -15.97 -42.39 3.70
C LEU A 282 -17.10 -43.20 3.06
N SER A 283 -18.30 -42.64 3.00
CA SER A 283 -19.44 -43.30 2.33
C SER A 283 -19.23 -43.42 0.81
N THR A 284 -18.64 -42.41 0.17
CA THR A 284 -18.28 -42.47 -1.26
C THR A 284 -17.16 -43.48 -1.52
N LEU A 285 -16.15 -43.54 -0.63
CA LEU A 285 -15.06 -44.52 -0.71
C LEU A 285 -15.58 -45.95 -0.54
N GLU A 286 -16.46 -46.17 0.45
CA GLU A 286 -17.10 -47.45 0.69
C GLU A 286 -17.94 -47.89 -0.51
N HIS A 287 -18.73 -46.97 -1.10
CA HIS A 287 -19.47 -47.24 -2.32
C HIS A 287 -18.55 -47.61 -3.50
N PHE A 288 -17.46 -46.87 -3.68
CA PHE A 288 -16.48 -47.15 -4.73
C PHE A 288 -15.82 -48.53 -4.56
N LEU A 289 -15.36 -48.86 -3.34
CA LEU A 289 -14.74 -50.14 -3.04
C LEU A 289 -15.73 -51.30 -3.18
N SER A 290 -16.98 -51.11 -2.77
CA SER A 290 -18.04 -52.14 -2.85
C SER A 290 -18.38 -52.54 -4.28
N ARG A 291 -18.03 -51.71 -5.27
CA ARG A 291 -18.15 -52.06 -6.69
C ARG A 291 -17.18 -53.19 -7.10
N TYR A 292 -16.05 -53.32 -6.41
CA TYR A 292 -14.96 -54.22 -6.80
C TYR A 292 -14.66 -55.31 -5.76
N LEU A 293 -15.02 -55.10 -4.49
CA LEU A 293 -14.72 -55.99 -3.37
C LEU A 293 -16.00 -56.51 -2.71
N LYS A 294 -15.93 -57.73 -2.15
CA LYS A 294 -16.96 -58.29 -1.26
C LYS A 294 -16.55 -58.00 0.19
N ASP A 295 -17.53 -57.73 1.06
CA ASP A 295 -17.34 -57.47 2.50
C ASP A 295 -16.57 -56.18 2.86
N VAL A 296 -16.84 -55.07 2.18
CA VAL A 296 -16.33 -53.75 2.60
C VAL A 296 -17.04 -53.33 3.90
N ARG A 297 -16.27 -53.08 4.95
CA ARG A 297 -16.78 -52.60 6.25
C ARG A 297 -15.85 -51.53 6.81
N GLN A 298 -16.44 -50.51 7.46
CA GLN A 298 -15.67 -49.50 8.16
C GLN A 298 -15.15 -50.03 9.51
N HIS A 299 -13.86 -49.86 9.77
CA HIS A 299 -13.22 -50.24 11.03
C HIS A 299 -12.70 -48.99 11.77
N HIS A 300 -13.00 -48.89 13.06
CA HIS A 300 -12.52 -47.79 13.90
C HIS A 300 -11.47 -48.27 14.90
N VAL A 301 -10.27 -47.69 14.83
CA VAL A 301 -9.18 -47.95 15.78
C VAL A 301 -9.09 -46.77 16.73
N LYS A 302 -9.13 -47.02 18.05
CA LYS A 302 -8.84 -45.99 19.07
C LYS A 302 -7.33 -45.91 19.27
N ALA A 303 -6.78 -44.69 19.29
CA ALA A 303 -5.37 -44.47 19.62
C ALA A 303 -5.08 -44.94 21.06
N ASP A 304 -3.95 -45.60 21.24
CA ASP A 304 -3.52 -46.08 22.55
C ASP A 304 -3.19 -44.89 23.46
N LYS A 305 -3.67 -44.92 24.70
CA LYS A 305 -3.45 -43.83 25.66
C LYS A 305 -2.05 -43.97 26.25
N ARG A 306 -1.10 -43.16 25.77
CA ARG A 306 0.15 -42.89 26.47
C ARG A 306 0.13 -41.51 27.10
#